data_AF-A0A4Y7IUB7-F1
#
_entry.id   AF-A0A4Y7IUB7-F1
#
_cell.length_a   1.000
_cell.length_b   1.000
_cell.length_c   1.000
_cell.angle_alpha   90.00
_cell.angle_beta   90.00
_cell.angle_gamma   90.00
#
_symmetry.space_group_name_H-M   'P 1'
#
loop_
_entity.id
_entity.type
_entity.pdbx_description
1 polymer ?
#
loop_
_entity_poly.entity_id
_entity_poly.type
_entity_poly.pdbx_seq_one_letter_code
_entity_poly.pdbx_strand_id
1 'polypeptide(L)'
;DESEKWIQHYSSLHQILLVGDGDFTFSLCLAEAFGSASNMVATSLDQYDVVMKNYQDAKSNLESLLKLGATIMHGVDATKMKLYPDLQRRKFDRIIYNFPHAGFHRKENQVHLIKMHKALVQGFFRNASHMLRPSGEVHISHKTAPLYDGWNLEDLAWKHNLALVGRVEFRKEDYPGYKNKRGSGPRCNEPLPLGKFSTFKFQFKKTDLDYIHTAPYQIQITQQDVQNPPPFEPSHISALPQNQAVRPHAHNPTLLHVYNPPRLQVQQMPSQPQYRVLFDVGCPLAKVNRPSNSRYFDSPYAPKVSDKCYWIFYEYFADTEKMFGRTGYHVGRVVHETLRTGFDRCMIEAKERNLTGYIMHLEELHHYSVSRSEWLHRMLYYLDKQQKM
;
A
#
# COMPACT_ATOMS: atom_id res chain seq x y z
N ASP A 1 -2.08 -26.53 -30.80
CA ASP A 1 -0.84 -26.39 -30.02
C ASP A 1 -0.25 -25.00 -30.18
N GLU A 2 -0.50 -24.12 -29.22
CA GLU A 2 0.38 -22.95 -29.09
C GLU A 2 1.44 -23.29 -28.04
N SER A 3 2.65 -23.53 -28.52
CA SER A 3 3.82 -23.66 -27.64
C SER A 3 4.03 -22.36 -26.87
N GLU A 4 4.53 -22.47 -25.64
CA GLU A 4 4.88 -21.32 -24.81
C GLU A 4 5.89 -20.42 -25.55
N LYS A 5 5.57 -19.14 -25.68
CA LYS A 5 6.44 -18.14 -26.31
C LYS A 5 7.05 -17.25 -25.24
N TRP A 6 8.30 -16.86 -25.45
CA TRP A 6 9.07 -16.07 -24.50
C TRP A 6 9.63 -14.82 -25.16
N ILE A 7 9.61 -13.71 -24.41
CA ILE A 7 10.39 -12.50 -24.71
C ILE A 7 11.10 -12.09 -23.43
N GLN A 8 12.44 -12.15 -23.47
CA GLN A 8 13.29 -11.95 -22.29
C GLN A 8 12.84 -12.86 -21.13
N HIS A 9 12.30 -12.27 -20.07
CA HIS A 9 11.83 -12.98 -18.87
C HIS A 9 10.30 -13.00 -18.73
N TYR A 10 9.58 -12.77 -19.83
CA TYR A 10 8.13 -12.84 -19.89
C TYR A 10 7.70 -14.00 -20.78
N SER A 11 6.77 -14.82 -20.29
CA SER A 11 6.16 -15.94 -20.99
C SER A 11 4.72 -15.62 -21.38
N SER A 12 4.28 -16.18 -22.51
CA SER A 12 2.89 -16.11 -22.97
C SER A 12 1.90 -16.83 -22.04
N LEU A 13 2.36 -17.61 -21.06
CA LEU A 13 1.51 -18.26 -20.06
C LEU A 13 1.30 -17.43 -18.79
N HIS A 14 2.07 -16.35 -18.60
CA HIS A 14 1.93 -15.49 -17.42
C HIS A 14 0.63 -14.67 -17.47
N GLN A 15 -0.06 -14.51 -16.35
CA GLN A 15 -1.01 -13.41 -16.18
C GLN A 15 -0.25 -12.11 -15.91
N ILE A 16 -0.35 -11.13 -16.81
CA ILE A 16 0.47 -9.92 -16.78
C ILE A 16 -0.37 -8.67 -16.55
N LEU A 17 0.03 -7.84 -15.58
CA LEU A 17 -0.46 -6.48 -15.40
C LEU A 17 0.64 -5.49 -15.76
N LEU A 18 0.39 -4.61 -16.73
CA LEU A 18 1.27 -3.51 -17.09
C LEU A 18 0.71 -2.21 -16.53
N VAL A 19 1.52 -1.55 -15.70
CA VAL A 19 1.12 -0.37 -14.93
C VAL A 19 1.77 0.88 -15.50
N GLY A 20 0.96 1.89 -15.81
CA GLY A 20 1.45 3.18 -16.28
C GLY A 20 2.10 3.14 -17.67
N ASP A 21 1.61 2.28 -18.56
CA ASP A 21 2.12 2.14 -19.93
C ASP A 21 1.57 3.27 -20.82
N GLY A 22 2.23 4.43 -20.78
CA GLY A 22 1.73 5.70 -21.33
C GLY A 22 1.16 5.61 -22.76
N ASP A 23 1.98 5.20 -23.73
CA ASP A 23 1.58 5.06 -25.13
C ASP A 23 1.25 3.61 -25.54
N PHE A 24 1.25 2.69 -24.57
CA PHE A 24 0.94 1.27 -24.73
C PHE A 24 1.91 0.48 -25.64
N THR A 25 3.03 1.08 -26.07
CA THR A 25 3.97 0.39 -26.97
C THR A 25 4.67 -0.79 -26.30
N PHE A 26 4.90 -0.75 -24.99
CA PHE A 26 5.53 -1.88 -24.29
C PHE A 26 4.58 -3.06 -24.16
N SER A 27 3.32 -2.80 -23.81
CA SER A 27 2.26 -3.82 -23.82
C SER A 27 2.11 -4.44 -25.20
N LEU A 28 2.07 -3.64 -26.26
CA LEU A 28 1.94 -4.15 -27.63
C LEU A 28 3.12 -5.04 -28.02
N CYS A 29 4.35 -4.63 -27.70
CA CYS A 29 5.55 -5.44 -27.95
C CYS A 29 5.45 -6.85 -27.34
N LEU A 30 5.02 -6.96 -26.08
CA LEU A 30 4.83 -8.27 -25.44
C LEU A 30 3.71 -9.06 -26.13
N ALA A 31 2.58 -8.41 -26.41
CA ALA A 31 1.42 -9.02 -27.05
C ALA A 31 1.76 -9.60 -28.44
N GLU A 32 2.51 -8.86 -29.25
CA GLU A 32 2.97 -9.30 -30.57
C GLU A 32 3.94 -10.47 -30.48
N ALA A 33 4.89 -10.43 -29.53
CA ALA A 33 5.82 -11.53 -29.30
C ALA A 33 5.11 -12.82 -28.87
N PHE A 34 4.03 -12.71 -28.09
CA PHE A 34 3.19 -13.85 -27.69
C PHE A 34 2.19 -14.26 -28.78
N GLY A 35 1.85 -13.37 -29.70
CA GLY A 35 0.76 -13.56 -30.67
C GLY A 35 -0.64 -13.51 -30.04
N SER A 36 -0.74 -13.18 -28.76
CA SER A 36 -1.99 -13.01 -28.01
C SER A 36 -1.75 -12.12 -26.80
N ALA A 37 -2.79 -11.44 -26.34
CA ALA A 37 -2.79 -10.61 -25.13
C ALA A 37 -3.97 -10.92 -24.20
N SER A 38 -4.66 -12.04 -24.39
CA SER A 38 -5.85 -12.44 -23.59
C SER A 38 -5.59 -12.51 -22.08
N ASN A 39 -4.34 -12.76 -21.69
CA ASN A 39 -3.81 -12.83 -20.33
C ASN A 39 -3.18 -11.51 -19.83
N MET A 40 -3.31 -10.42 -20.58
CA MET A 40 -2.67 -9.14 -20.29
C MET A 40 -3.70 -8.07 -19.93
N VAL A 41 -3.36 -7.28 -18.91
CA VAL A 41 -4.05 -6.03 -18.57
C VAL A 41 -3.07 -4.88 -18.73
N ALA A 42 -3.31 -4.01 -19.69
CA ALA A 42 -2.50 -2.82 -19.93
C ALA A 42 -3.21 -1.59 -19.35
N THR A 43 -2.49 -0.79 -18.56
CA THR A 43 -3.09 0.34 -17.85
C THR A 43 -2.31 1.64 -18.02
N SER A 44 -3.01 2.77 -18.11
CA SER A 44 -2.43 4.12 -18.06
C SER A 44 -2.96 4.93 -16.87
N LEU A 45 -2.15 5.86 -16.35
CA LEU A 45 -2.61 6.85 -15.36
C LEU A 45 -3.53 7.89 -16.01
N ASP A 46 -3.18 8.33 -17.22
CA ASP A 46 -3.99 9.28 -17.98
C ASP A 46 -5.30 8.64 -18.44
N GLN A 47 -6.34 9.48 -18.58
CA GLN A 47 -7.62 9.10 -19.19
C GLN A 47 -7.47 8.89 -20.69
N TYR A 48 -8.40 8.16 -21.31
CA TYR A 48 -8.34 7.78 -22.73
C TYR A 48 -8.14 8.99 -23.67
N ASP A 49 -8.90 10.05 -23.47
CA ASP A 49 -8.83 11.29 -24.25
C ASP A 49 -7.46 11.97 -24.13
N VAL A 50 -6.88 11.99 -22.92
CA VAL A 50 -5.53 12.52 -22.67
C VAL A 50 -4.47 11.66 -23.36
N VAL A 51 -4.59 10.33 -23.32
CA VAL A 51 -3.69 9.42 -24.04
C VAL A 51 -3.75 9.68 -25.54
N MET A 52 -4.95 9.74 -26.14
CA MET A 52 -5.12 10.00 -27.58
C MET A 52 -4.55 11.35 -28.01
N LYS A 53 -4.67 12.37 -27.16
CA LYS A 53 -4.12 13.70 -27.42
C LYS A 53 -2.60 13.73 -27.32
N ASN A 54 -2.04 13.06 -26.31
CA ASN A 54 -0.63 13.16 -25.96
C ASN A 54 0.25 12.25 -26.82
N TYR A 55 -0.26 11.12 -27.29
CA TYR A 55 0.55 10.11 -27.98
C TYR A 55 -0.01 9.80 -29.36
N GLN A 56 0.71 10.27 -30.39
CA GLN A 56 0.29 10.14 -31.79
C GLN A 56 0.03 8.68 -32.22
N ASP A 57 0.84 7.74 -31.72
CA ASP A 57 0.74 6.31 -32.07
C ASP A 57 -0.21 5.52 -31.15
N ALA A 58 -0.76 6.13 -30.09
CA ALA A 58 -1.52 5.39 -29.09
C ALA A 58 -2.79 4.76 -29.68
N LYS A 59 -3.45 5.42 -30.62
CA LYS A 59 -4.67 4.87 -31.24
C LYS A 59 -4.39 3.51 -31.90
N SER A 60 -3.39 3.43 -32.77
CA SER A 60 -3.02 2.17 -33.45
C SER A 60 -2.54 1.10 -32.46
N ASN A 61 -1.85 1.51 -31.39
CA ASN A 61 -1.37 0.58 -30.37
C ASN A 61 -2.53 -0.06 -29.60
N LEU A 62 -3.50 0.77 -29.17
CA LEU A 62 -4.69 0.31 -28.46
C LEU A 62 -5.56 -0.59 -29.35
N GLU A 63 -5.78 -0.21 -30.60
CA GLU A 63 -6.55 -1.02 -31.56
C GLU A 63 -5.91 -2.41 -31.76
N SER A 64 -4.58 -2.45 -31.92
CA SER A 64 -3.84 -3.71 -32.07
C SER A 64 -3.88 -4.58 -30.81
N LEU A 65 -3.73 -3.96 -29.63
CA LEU A 65 -3.84 -4.65 -28.33
C LEU A 65 -5.22 -5.26 -28.12
N LEU A 66 -6.29 -4.51 -28.41
CA LEU A 66 -7.67 -5.02 -28.32
C LEU A 66 -7.89 -6.18 -29.28
N LYS A 67 -7.33 -6.09 -30.51
CA LYS A 67 -7.42 -7.15 -31.52
C LYS A 67 -6.69 -8.43 -31.10
N LEU A 68 -5.62 -8.29 -30.31
CA LEU A 68 -4.89 -9.40 -29.69
C LEU A 68 -5.55 -9.91 -28.39
N GLY A 69 -6.63 -9.26 -27.93
CA GLY A 69 -7.42 -9.68 -26.77
C GLY A 69 -7.01 -9.07 -25.43
N ALA A 70 -6.20 -8.01 -25.43
CA ALA A 70 -5.80 -7.34 -24.19
C ALA A 70 -6.98 -6.68 -23.48
N THR A 71 -6.97 -6.70 -22.14
CA THR A 71 -7.81 -5.80 -21.34
C THR A 71 -7.09 -4.46 -21.21
N ILE A 72 -7.76 -3.35 -21.54
CA ILE A 72 -7.20 -2.00 -21.46
C ILE A 72 -7.95 -1.19 -20.42
N MET A 73 -7.22 -0.51 -19.52
CA MET A 73 -7.80 0.37 -18.50
C MET A 73 -7.09 1.72 -18.46
N HIS A 74 -7.85 2.81 -18.36
CA HIS A 74 -7.33 4.17 -18.23
C HIS A 74 -7.63 4.74 -16.84
N GLY A 75 -6.93 5.80 -16.44
CA GLY A 75 -7.15 6.42 -15.14
C GLY A 75 -6.70 5.59 -13.94
N VAL A 76 -5.79 4.62 -14.13
CA VAL A 76 -5.35 3.70 -13.09
C VAL A 76 -4.16 4.28 -12.32
N ASP A 77 -4.41 4.67 -11.07
CA ASP A 77 -3.37 5.12 -10.14
C ASP A 77 -2.65 3.91 -9.54
N ALA A 78 -1.35 3.76 -9.84
CA ALA A 78 -0.50 2.67 -9.35
C ALA A 78 -0.50 2.52 -7.82
N THR A 79 -0.75 3.61 -7.08
CA THR A 79 -0.82 3.63 -5.61
C THR A 79 -2.18 3.18 -5.05
N LYS A 80 -3.16 2.96 -5.93
CA LYS A 80 -4.53 2.55 -5.61
C LYS A 80 -5.03 1.39 -6.46
N MET A 81 -4.22 0.86 -7.37
CA MET A 81 -4.62 -0.11 -8.40
C MET A 81 -5.37 -1.35 -7.86
N LYS A 82 -5.10 -1.78 -6.62
CA LYS A 82 -5.83 -2.92 -6.02
C LYS A 82 -7.29 -2.62 -5.66
N LEU A 83 -7.67 -1.34 -5.64
CA LEU A 83 -9.01 -0.88 -5.27
C LEU A 83 -9.96 -0.80 -6.47
N TYR A 84 -9.42 -0.88 -7.69
CA TYR A 84 -10.23 -0.85 -8.91
C TYR A 84 -11.01 -2.17 -9.02
N PRO A 85 -12.33 -2.15 -9.20
CA PRO A 85 -13.16 -3.37 -9.19
C PRO A 85 -12.65 -4.48 -10.12
N ASP A 86 -12.22 -4.13 -11.33
CA ASP A 86 -11.73 -5.08 -12.34
C ASP A 86 -10.37 -5.70 -11.99
N LEU A 87 -9.62 -5.08 -11.07
CA LEU A 87 -8.30 -5.55 -10.61
C LEU A 87 -8.35 -6.17 -9.20
N GLN A 88 -9.31 -5.79 -8.36
CA GLN A 88 -9.35 -6.12 -6.93
C GLN A 88 -9.28 -7.63 -6.65
N ARG A 89 -9.85 -8.45 -7.53
CA ARG A 89 -9.92 -9.92 -7.37
C ARG A 89 -8.90 -10.67 -8.23
N ARG A 90 -8.11 -9.98 -9.04
CA ARG A 90 -7.17 -10.61 -9.97
C ARG A 90 -5.82 -10.82 -9.29
N LYS A 91 -5.16 -11.91 -9.68
CA LYS A 91 -3.80 -12.25 -9.25
C LYS A 91 -2.91 -12.47 -10.47
N PHE A 92 -1.71 -11.90 -10.43
CA PHE A 92 -0.81 -11.85 -11.58
C PHE A 92 0.48 -12.60 -11.32
N ASP A 93 1.01 -13.22 -12.38
CA ASP A 93 2.34 -13.81 -12.39
C ASP A 93 3.39 -12.72 -12.59
N ARG A 94 3.07 -11.64 -13.32
CA ARG A 94 3.95 -10.48 -13.51
C ARG A 94 3.18 -9.18 -13.34
N ILE A 95 3.70 -8.28 -12.51
CA ILE A 95 3.21 -6.90 -12.39
C ILE A 95 4.37 -5.98 -12.77
N ILE A 96 4.24 -5.29 -13.90
CA ILE A 96 5.33 -4.55 -14.54
C ILE A 96 5.05 -3.05 -14.43
N TYR A 97 6.01 -2.30 -13.89
CA TYR A 97 5.96 -0.83 -13.90
C TYR A 97 7.28 -0.25 -14.41
N ASN A 98 7.31 0.10 -15.70
CA ASN A 98 8.50 0.64 -16.34
C ASN A 98 8.65 2.14 -16.06
N PHE A 99 9.82 2.53 -15.58
CA PHE A 99 10.24 3.92 -15.34
C PHE A 99 9.23 4.74 -14.52
N PRO A 100 8.82 4.27 -13.32
CA PRO A 100 7.86 4.99 -12.49
C PRO A 100 8.35 6.41 -12.17
N HIS A 101 7.52 7.41 -12.45
CA HIS A 101 7.90 8.81 -12.31
C HIS A 101 6.74 9.64 -11.72
N ALA A 102 7.03 10.47 -10.71
CA ALA A 102 6.04 11.28 -10.00
C ALA A 102 5.81 12.66 -10.67
N GLY A 103 5.94 12.73 -12.00
CA GLY A 103 5.84 13.98 -12.78
C GLY A 103 7.11 14.86 -12.75
N PHE A 104 7.25 15.74 -13.74
CA PHE A 104 8.43 16.62 -13.92
C PHE A 104 8.22 17.97 -13.23
N HIS A 105 8.11 17.99 -11.91
CA HIS A 105 7.86 19.23 -11.18
C HIS A 105 9.11 20.10 -10.98
N ARG A 106 10.31 19.49 -10.87
CA ARG A 106 11.61 20.15 -10.61
C ARG A 106 12.78 19.29 -11.14
N LYS A 107 14.03 19.66 -10.84
CA LYS A 107 15.23 18.84 -11.16
C LYS A 107 15.17 17.50 -10.43
N GLU A 108 15.49 16.41 -11.12
CA GLU A 108 15.39 15.02 -10.62
C GLU A 108 16.24 14.73 -9.37
N ASN A 109 17.31 15.50 -9.13
CA ASN A 109 18.19 15.34 -7.97
C ASN A 109 17.72 16.10 -6.71
N GLN A 110 16.59 16.81 -6.76
CA GLN A 110 16.07 17.49 -5.58
C GLN A 110 15.44 16.50 -4.59
N VAL A 111 15.79 16.64 -3.32
CA VAL A 111 15.33 15.77 -2.22
C VAL A 111 13.81 15.62 -2.19
N HIS A 112 13.05 16.70 -2.43
CA HIS A 112 11.59 16.64 -2.45
C HIS A 112 11.06 15.74 -3.57
N LEU A 113 11.60 15.87 -4.78
CA LEU A 113 11.16 15.06 -5.92
C LEU A 113 11.57 13.59 -5.72
N ILE A 114 12.77 13.33 -5.18
CA ILE A 114 13.18 11.98 -4.76
C ILE A 114 12.19 11.39 -3.75
N LYS A 115 11.73 12.17 -2.74
CA LYS A 115 10.70 11.71 -1.79
C LYS A 115 9.39 11.36 -2.48
N MET A 116 8.93 12.16 -3.45
CA MET A 116 7.72 11.88 -4.23
C MET A 116 7.85 10.59 -5.04
N HIS A 117 8.99 10.39 -5.70
CA HIS A 117 9.29 9.16 -6.42
C HIS A 117 9.28 7.92 -5.52
N LYS A 118 9.90 8.01 -4.34
CA LYS A 118 9.90 6.92 -3.36
C LYS A 118 8.48 6.64 -2.87
N ALA A 119 7.67 7.67 -2.61
CA ALA A 119 6.28 7.50 -2.21
C ALA A 119 5.44 6.81 -3.29
N LEU A 120 5.62 7.17 -4.57
CA LEU A 120 4.97 6.51 -5.71
C LEU A 120 5.32 5.02 -5.77
N VAL A 121 6.62 4.71 -5.74
CA VAL A 121 7.11 3.32 -5.80
C VAL A 121 6.67 2.51 -4.59
N GLN A 122 6.70 3.11 -3.38
CA GLN A 122 6.22 2.46 -2.16
C GLN A 122 4.72 2.16 -2.24
N GLY A 123 3.91 3.13 -2.72
CA GLY A 123 2.48 2.93 -2.96
C GLY A 123 2.21 1.82 -3.97
N PHE A 124 2.99 1.75 -5.04
CA PHE A 124 2.94 0.68 -6.02
C PHE A 124 3.28 -0.69 -5.39
N PHE A 125 4.41 -0.85 -4.70
CA PHE A 125 4.78 -2.11 -4.04
C PHE A 125 3.72 -2.57 -3.03
N ARG A 126 3.15 -1.63 -2.26
CA ARG A 126 2.03 -1.91 -1.35
C ARG A 126 0.83 -2.51 -2.09
N ASN A 127 0.53 -2.08 -3.31
CA ASN A 127 -0.59 -2.63 -4.06
C ASN A 127 -0.21 -3.95 -4.75
N ALA A 128 0.93 -3.96 -5.45
CA ALA A 128 1.41 -5.10 -6.22
C ALA A 128 1.58 -6.36 -5.36
N SER A 129 2.15 -6.23 -4.16
CA SER A 129 2.29 -7.34 -3.19
C SER A 129 0.96 -8.03 -2.87
N HIS A 130 -0.16 -7.31 -2.84
CA HIS A 130 -1.48 -7.92 -2.60
C HIS A 130 -2.11 -8.52 -3.86
N MET A 131 -1.52 -8.31 -5.03
CA MET A 131 -2.04 -8.72 -6.33
C MET A 131 -1.18 -9.80 -6.99
N LEU A 132 -0.08 -10.23 -6.35
CA LEU A 132 0.75 -11.32 -6.84
C LEU A 132 0.18 -12.70 -6.55
N ARG A 133 0.41 -13.62 -7.48
CA ARG A 133 0.35 -15.07 -7.26
C ARG A 133 1.55 -15.53 -6.40
N PRO A 134 1.51 -16.75 -5.79
CA PRO A 134 2.58 -17.23 -4.91
C PRO A 134 4.00 -17.16 -5.53
N SER A 135 4.14 -17.50 -6.82
CA SER A 135 5.40 -17.43 -7.56
C SER A 135 5.49 -16.20 -8.48
N GLY A 136 4.64 -15.21 -8.26
CA GLY A 136 4.58 -14.01 -9.09
C GLY A 136 5.71 -13.03 -8.80
N GLU A 137 6.05 -12.21 -9.79
CA GLU A 137 7.12 -11.22 -9.70
C GLU A 137 6.60 -9.80 -9.94
N VAL A 138 7.08 -8.84 -9.15
CA VAL A 138 6.97 -7.40 -9.45
C VAL A 138 8.22 -6.95 -10.18
N HIS A 139 8.06 -6.36 -11.36
CA HIS A 139 9.17 -5.86 -12.17
C HIS A 139 9.13 -4.33 -12.22
N ILE A 140 10.24 -3.68 -11.84
CA ILE A 140 10.42 -2.24 -12.02
C ILE A 140 11.65 -2.01 -12.89
N SER A 141 11.47 -1.37 -14.05
CA SER A 141 12.59 -0.89 -14.86
C SER A 141 12.95 0.54 -14.43
N HIS A 142 14.22 0.78 -14.12
CA HIS A 142 14.66 2.07 -13.58
C HIS A 142 16.05 2.46 -14.08
N LYS A 143 16.35 3.77 -14.07
CA LYS A 143 17.69 4.30 -14.33
C LYS A 143 18.65 3.87 -13.23
N THR A 144 19.88 3.51 -13.60
CA THR A 144 20.88 3.00 -12.65
C THR A 144 22.12 3.88 -12.55
N ALA A 145 22.01 5.17 -12.90
CA ALA A 145 23.06 6.13 -12.63
C ALA A 145 23.10 6.49 -11.13
N PRO A 146 24.26 6.90 -10.57
CA PRO A 146 24.42 7.13 -9.12
C PRO A 146 23.40 8.08 -8.49
N LEU A 147 22.85 9.04 -9.26
CA LEU A 147 21.81 9.95 -8.80
C LEU A 147 20.50 9.25 -8.39
N TYR A 148 20.29 8.01 -8.86
CA TYR A 148 19.08 7.23 -8.64
C TYR A 148 19.22 6.20 -7.52
N ASP A 149 20.44 5.97 -7.00
CA ASP A 149 20.70 5.05 -5.89
C ASP A 149 19.94 5.47 -4.61
N GLY A 150 19.68 6.78 -4.45
CA GLY A 150 18.91 7.33 -3.34
C GLY A 150 17.45 6.85 -3.24
N TRP A 151 16.91 6.23 -4.30
CA TRP A 151 15.56 5.66 -4.26
C TRP A 151 15.50 4.41 -3.38
N ASN A 152 16.59 3.62 -3.34
CA ASN A 152 16.70 2.37 -2.59
C ASN A 152 15.47 1.45 -2.78
N LEU A 153 15.27 1.00 -4.02
CA LEU A 153 14.11 0.17 -4.41
C LEU A 153 13.98 -1.09 -3.57
N GLU A 154 15.11 -1.70 -3.17
CA GLU A 154 15.14 -2.90 -2.34
C GLU A 154 14.55 -2.66 -0.95
N ASP A 155 14.92 -1.57 -0.27
CA ASP A 155 14.32 -1.19 1.02
C ASP A 155 12.82 -0.89 0.89
N LEU A 156 12.40 -0.22 -0.19
CA LEU A 156 10.99 0.05 -0.45
C LEU A 156 10.19 -1.24 -0.67
N ALA A 157 10.71 -2.19 -1.45
CA ALA A 157 10.10 -3.49 -1.69
C ALA A 157 10.05 -4.32 -0.39
N TRP A 158 11.13 -4.31 0.39
CA TRP A 158 11.26 -5.06 1.62
C TRP A 158 10.18 -4.71 2.66
N LYS A 159 9.78 -3.43 2.74
CA LYS A 159 8.66 -2.95 3.61
C LYS A 159 7.30 -3.52 3.24
N HIS A 160 7.20 -4.15 2.07
CA HIS A 160 5.98 -4.75 1.52
C HIS A 160 6.16 -6.24 1.23
N ASN A 161 7.01 -6.92 2.01
CA ASN A 161 7.25 -8.37 1.96
C ASN A 161 7.77 -8.88 0.62
N LEU A 162 8.42 -8.01 -0.14
CA LEU A 162 9.06 -8.35 -1.40
C LEU A 162 10.59 -8.32 -1.22
N ALA A 163 11.28 -9.30 -1.79
CA ALA A 163 12.73 -9.37 -1.84
C ALA A 163 13.21 -9.31 -3.29
N LEU A 164 14.35 -8.64 -3.53
CA LEU A 164 14.98 -8.64 -4.84
C LEU A 164 15.49 -10.05 -5.14
N VAL A 165 15.03 -10.63 -6.25
CA VAL A 165 15.45 -11.96 -6.72
C VAL A 165 16.33 -11.88 -7.96
N GLY A 166 16.33 -10.74 -8.65
CA GLY A 166 17.17 -10.55 -9.82
C GLY A 166 17.20 -9.11 -10.29
N ARG A 167 18.30 -8.76 -10.93
CA ARG A 167 18.48 -7.50 -11.65
C ARG A 167 19.05 -7.83 -13.02
N VAL A 168 18.35 -7.41 -14.06
CA VAL A 168 18.79 -7.61 -15.46
C VAL A 168 18.92 -6.25 -16.13
N GLU A 169 19.88 -6.12 -17.05
CA GLU A 169 19.98 -4.91 -17.86
C GLU A 169 18.71 -4.75 -18.69
N PHE A 170 18.19 -3.52 -18.78
CA PHE A 170 17.07 -3.21 -19.66
C PHE A 170 17.62 -2.53 -20.90
N ARG A 171 17.59 -3.23 -22.03
CA ARG A 171 17.94 -2.71 -23.34
C ARG A 171 16.68 -2.55 -24.16
N LYS A 172 16.50 -1.40 -24.80
CA LYS A 172 15.29 -1.15 -25.60
C LYS A 172 15.23 -2.09 -26.80
N GLU A 173 16.39 -2.46 -27.31
CA GLU A 173 16.61 -3.32 -28.48
C GLU A 173 16.08 -4.74 -28.26
N ASP A 174 15.97 -5.16 -27.00
CA ASP A 174 15.39 -6.45 -26.61
C ASP A 174 13.85 -6.49 -26.73
N TYR A 175 13.23 -5.34 -26.98
CA TYR A 175 11.77 -5.15 -27.09
C TYR A 175 11.42 -4.48 -28.42
N PRO A 176 11.31 -5.25 -29.52
CA PRO A 176 10.98 -4.72 -30.84
C PRO A 176 9.68 -3.89 -30.81
N GLY A 177 9.69 -2.73 -31.47
CA GLY A 177 8.53 -1.83 -31.52
C GLY A 177 8.33 -0.94 -30.29
N TYR A 178 8.93 -1.26 -29.13
CA TYR A 178 8.82 -0.43 -27.93
C TYR A 178 9.44 0.97 -28.13
N LYS A 179 8.72 2.03 -27.75
CA LYS A 179 9.21 3.41 -27.78
C LYS A 179 9.06 4.04 -26.40
N ASN A 180 10.15 4.12 -25.64
CA ASN A 180 10.12 4.76 -24.33
C ASN A 180 9.82 6.27 -24.44
N LYS A 181 8.83 6.74 -23.68
CA LYS A 181 8.36 8.13 -23.68
C LYS A 181 8.64 8.81 -22.34
N ARG A 182 8.66 10.15 -22.32
CA ARG A 182 8.77 10.92 -21.07
C ARG A 182 7.56 10.72 -20.14
N GLY A 183 6.37 10.55 -20.70
CA GLY A 183 5.18 10.16 -19.94
C GLY A 183 4.48 11.29 -19.17
N SER A 184 4.97 12.53 -19.20
CA SER A 184 4.36 13.66 -18.51
C SER A 184 4.83 15.02 -19.06
N GLY A 185 4.01 16.06 -18.89
CA GLY A 185 4.29 17.44 -19.30
C GLY A 185 4.14 17.70 -20.80
N PRO A 186 4.47 18.91 -21.27
CA PRO A 186 4.31 19.30 -22.69
C PRO A 186 5.13 18.45 -23.67
N ARG A 187 6.18 17.78 -23.17
CA ARG A 187 7.10 16.92 -23.92
C ARG A 187 6.84 15.43 -23.65
N CYS A 188 5.63 15.06 -23.23
CA CYS A 188 5.29 13.70 -22.82
C CYS A 188 5.56 12.65 -23.93
N ASN A 189 5.29 12.97 -25.20
CA ASN A 189 5.50 12.09 -26.35
C ASN A 189 6.96 12.00 -26.84
N GLU A 190 7.86 12.80 -26.30
CA GLU A 190 9.26 12.74 -26.68
C GLU A 190 9.97 11.55 -26.03
N PRO A 191 11.03 11.02 -26.65
CA PRO A 191 11.83 9.95 -26.06
C PRO A 191 12.38 10.34 -24.69
N LEU A 192 12.33 9.41 -23.74
CA LEU A 192 13.06 9.57 -22.48
C LEU A 192 14.56 9.35 -22.77
N PRO A 193 15.46 10.29 -22.44
CA PRO A 193 16.88 10.13 -22.73
C PRO A 193 17.43 8.83 -22.11
N LEU A 194 18.06 8.01 -22.95
CA LEU A 194 18.55 6.71 -22.56
C LEU A 194 19.86 6.85 -21.77
N GLY A 195 19.88 6.28 -20.57
CA GLY A 195 21.09 6.00 -19.80
C GLY A 195 21.20 4.49 -19.59
N LYS A 196 22.04 4.03 -18.64
CA LYS A 196 21.98 2.63 -18.21
C LYS A 196 20.69 2.40 -17.41
N PHE A 197 19.93 1.38 -17.81
CA PHE A 197 18.70 0.96 -17.13
C PHE A 197 18.81 -0.49 -16.68
N SER A 198 18.07 -0.85 -15.65
CA SER A 198 17.90 -2.23 -15.25
C SER A 198 16.46 -2.50 -14.85
N THR A 199 15.99 -3.70 -15.11
CA THR A 199 14.77 -4.24 -14.52
C THR A 199 15.12 -4.99 -13.24
N PHE A 200 14.55 -4.52 -12.13
CA PHE A 200 14.61 -5.14 -10.82
C PHE A 200 13.39 -6.05 -10.67
N LYS A 201 13.62 -7.31 -10.29
CA LYS A 201 12.59 -8.34 -10.13
C LYS A 201 12.46 -8.67 -8.66
N PHE A 202 11.23 -8.59 -8.15
CA PHE A 202 10.95 -8.83 -6.74
C PHE A 202 9.89 -9.93 -6.58
N GLN A 203 10.08 -10.82 -5.62
CA GLN A 203 9.12 -11.87 -5.24
C GLN A 203 8.83 -11.80 -3.75
N PHE A 204 7.84 -12.56 -3.26
CA PHE A 204 7.64 -12.72 -1.83
C PHE A 204 8.90 -13.26 -1.14
N LYS A 205 9.17 -12.80 0.08
CA LYS A 205 10.25 -13.34 0.90
C LYS A 205 10.01 -14.83 1.14
N LYS A 206 11.05 -15.66 1.04
CA LYS A 206 10.94 -17.12 1.25
C LYS A 206 10.31 -17.49 2.61
N THR A 207 10.58 -16.72 3.67
CA THR A 207 9.97 -16.91 5.00
C THR A 207 8.45 -16.72 5.01
N ASP A 208 7.89 -15.96 4.08
CA ASP A 208 6.45 -15.71 3.99
C ASP A 208 5.74 -16.77 3.12
N LEU A 209 6.45 -17.48 2.24
CA LEU A 209 5.91 -18.63 1.51
C LEU A 209 5.60 -19.81 2.44
N ASP A 210 6.48 -20.05 3.43
CA ASP A 210 6.25 -21.07 4.46
C ASP A 210 4.99 -20.75 5.27
N TYR A 211 4.75 -19.48 5.62
CA TYR A 211 3.55 -19.05 6.35
C TYR A 211 2.25 -19.20 5.53
N ILE A 212 2.30 -18.96 4.20
CA ILE A 212 1.16 -19.18 3.29
C ILE A 212 0.85 -20.67 3.16
N HIS A 213 1.87 -21.54 3.14
CA HIS A 213 1.69 -23.00 3.06
C HIS A 213 1.25 -23.63 4.40
N THR A 214 1.56 -23.04 5.54
CA THR A 214 1.19 -23.56 6.88
C THR A 214 -0.06 -22.95 7.50
N ALA A 215 -0.67 -21.92 6.89
CA ALA A 215 -1.98 -21.47 7.30
C ALA A 215 -3.02 -22.58 7.02
N PRO A 216 -3.93 -22.92 7.95
CA PRO A 216 -4.90 -23.98 7.77
C PRO A 216 -6.00 -23.51 6.81
N TYR A 217 -5.70 -23.47 5.52
CA TYR A 217 -6.67 -23.49 4.44
C TYR A 217 -6.56 -24.85 3.78
N GLN A 218 -7.19 -25.85 4.38
CA GLN A 218 -7.52 -27.08 3.66
C GLN A 218 -8.50 -26.71 2.54
N ILE A 219 -7.99 -26.50 1.34
CA ILE A 219 -8.80 -26.63 0.13
C ILE A 219 -9.02 -28.13 -0.02
N GLN A 220 -10.14 -28.63 0.47
CA GLN A 220 -10.65 -29.91 0.01
C GLN A 220 -11.00 -29.73 -1.47
N ILE A 221 -10.19 -30.32 -2.34
CA ILE A 221 -10.54 -30.51 -3.74
C ILE A 221 -11.63 -31.57 -3.77
N THR A 222 -12.89 -31.16 -3.73
CA THR A 222 -13.96 -31.96 -4.31
C THR A 222 -14.02 -31.61 -5.79
N GLN A 223 -13.63 -32.55 -6.64
CA GLN A 223 -13.98 -32.51 -8.06
C GLN A 223 -15.51 -32.43 -8.16
N GLN A 224 -16.02 -31.28 -8.58
CA GLN A 224 -17.36 -31.17 -9.12
C GLN A 224 -17.24 -30.72 -10.57
N ASP A 225 -17.89 -31.46 -11.45
CA ASP A 225 -17.94 -31.28 -12.89
C ASP A 225 -18.12 -29.80 -13.28
N VAL A 226 -17.16 -29.30 -14.05
CA VAL A 226 -17.23 -27.97 -14.67
C VAL A 226 -18.17 -28.09 -15.86
N GLN A 227 -19.46 -27.80 -15.67
CA GLN A 227 -20.28 -27.29 -16.77
C GLN A 227 -20.03 -25.80 -16.90
N ASN A 228 -19.53 -25.40 -18.07
CA ASN A 228 -19.27 -23.99 -18.40
C ASN A 228 -20.55 -23.15 -18.27
N PRO A 229 -20.53 -22.00 -17.59
CA PRO A 229 -21.63 -21.06 -17.66
C PRO A 229 -21.71 -20.45 -19.08
N PRO A 230 -22.90 -20.12 -19.58
CA PRO A 230 -23.06 -19.58 -20.92
C PRO A 230 -22.48 -18.16 -21.05
N PRO A 231 -22.12 -17.72 -22.27
CA PRO A 231 -21.53 -16.40 -22.52
C PRO A 231 -22.46 -15.25 -22.12
N PHE A 232 -21.88 -14.20 -21.54
CA PHE A 232 -22.58 -12.96 -21.21
C PHE A 232 -22.79 -12.13 -22.47
N GLU A 233 -24.05 -11.88 -22.85
CA GLU A 233 -24.39 -10.88 -23.88
C GLU A 233 -24.44 -9.46 -23.28
N PRO A 234 -23.92 -8.44 -23.98
CA PRO A 234 -24.02 -7.05 -23.55
C PRO A 234 -25.41 -6.48 -23.90
N SER A 235 -26.22 -6.17 -22.89
CA SER A 235 -27.52 -5.53 -23.10
C SER A 235 -27.36 -4.07 -23.56
N HIS A 236 -27.89 -3.79 -24.74
CA HIS A 236 -27.98 -2.47 -25.36
C HIS A 236 -28.88 -1.47 -24.60
N ILE A 237 -28.53 -0.21 -24.80
CA ILE A 237 -29.21 1.05 -24.44
C ILE A 237 -30.68 1.07 -24.91
N SER A 238 -31.64 1.46 -24.05
CA SER A 238 -32.57 2.60 -24.29
C SER A 238 -33.76 2.69 -23.29
N ALA A 239 -34.00 3.94 -22.84
CA ALA A 239 -35.27 4.61 -22.51
C ALA A 239 -36.17 4.16 -21.32
N LEU A 240 -36.41 5.14 -20.42
CA LEU A 240 -37.52 5.28 -19.47
C LEU A 240 -38.90 5.25 -20.16
N PRO A 241 -39.99 4.82 -19.50
CA PRO A 241 -40.88 5.82 -18.87
C PRO A 241 -41.62 5.42 -17.56
N GLN A 242 -41.76 6.44 -16.70
CA GLN A 242 -42.92 6.91 -15.90
C GLN A 242 -43.77 5.97 -14.99
N ASN A 243 -43.80 6.37 -13.70
CA ASN A 243 -44.91 6.44 -12.74
C ASN A 243 -46.10 5.46 -12.85
N GLN A 244 -46.27 4.62 -11.81
CA GLN A 244 -47.57 4.34 -11.22
C GLN A 244 -47.46 3.92 -9.74
N ALA A 245 -48.57 4.09 -9.02
CA ALA A 245 -48.65 4.46 -7.62
C ALA A 245 -48.70 3.30 -6.59
N VAL A 246 -48.49 3.70 -5.34
CA VAL A 246 -48.52 2.98 -4.05
C VAL A 246 -49.85 2.27 -3.74
N ARG A 247 -49.79 1.09 -3.11
CA ARG A 247 -50.58 0.69 -1.90
C ARG A 247 -50.01 -0.57 -1.19
N PRO A 248 -50.26 -0.76 0.12
CA PRO A 248 -49.38 -1.48 1.05
C PRO A 248 -49.88 -2.87 1.47
N HIS A 249 -48.97 -3.78 1.88
CA HIS A 249 -49.33 -4.96 2.67
C HIS A 249 -48.28 -5.30 3.74
N ALA A 250 -48.78 -5.95 4.79
CA ALA A 250 -48.32 -5.96 6.17
C ALA A 250 -47.10 -6.85 6.49
N HIS A 251 -46.54 -6.55 7.66
CA HIS A 251 -45.44 -7.21 8.35
C HIS A 251 -45.57 -8.73 8.54
N ASN A 252 -44.44 -9.42 8.45
CA ASN A 252 -44.02 -10.47 9.39
C ASN A 252 -42.48 -10.48 9.49
N PRO A 253 -41.86 -10.32 10.68
CA PRO A 253 -40.40 -10.32 10.82
C PRO A 253 -39.85 -11.72 11.14
N THR A 254 -38.90 -12.19 10.33
CA THR A 254 -38.10 -13.40 10.60
C THR A 254 -36.90 -13.04 11.48
N LEU A 255 -36.73 -13.76 12.59
CA LEU A 255 -35.65 -13.64 13.58
C LEU A 255 -34.25 -13.80 12.96
N LEU A 256 -33.38 -12.81 13.19
CA LEU A 256 -31.92 -12.95 13.05
C LEU A 256 -31.33 -13.51 14.34
N HIS A 257 -30.66 -14.65 14.24
CA HIS A 257 -29.97 -15.30 15.34
C HIS A 257 -28.69 -14.50 15.69
N VAL A 258 -28.71 -13.79 16.82
CA VAL A 258 -27.52 -13.09 17.36
C VAL A 258 -26.64 -14.11 18.08
N TYR A 259 -25.40 -14.25 17.63
CA TYR A 259 -24.38 -15.05 18.31
C TYR A 259 -23.74 -14.22 19.43
N ASN A 260 -23.97 -14.62 20.69
CA ASN A 260 -23.29 -14.05 21.86
C ASN A 260 -22.06 -14.90 22.22
N PRO A 261 -20.84 -14.34 22.25
CA PRO A 261 -19.68 -15.07 22.75
C PRO A 261 -19.72 -15.21 24.28
N PRO A 262 -19.25 -16.35 24.84
CA PRO A 262 -19.29 -16.60 26.27
C PRO A 262 -18.32 -15.72 27.08
N ARG A 263 -18.76 -15.33 28.28
CA ARG A 263 -18.01 -14.57 29.30
C ARG A 263 -16.70 -15.26 29.65
N LEU A 264 -15.57 -14.58 29.44
CA LEU A 264 -14.29 -14.93 30.06
C LEU A 264 -14.34 -14.55 31.55
N GLN A 265 -14.22 -15.55 32.43
CA GLN A 265 -13.95 -15.32 33.86
C GLN A 265 -12.48 -14.91 34.01
N VAL A 266 -12.26 -13.73 34.60
CA VAL A 266 -10.92 -13.23 34.92
C VAL A 266 -10.41 -13.95 36.18
N GLN A 267 -9.43 -14.84 36.03
CA GLN A 267 -8.59 -15.26 37.15
C GLN A 267 -7.66 -14.10 37.53
N GLN A 268 -7.59 -13.79 38.82
CA GLN A 268 -6.69 -12.77 39.38
C GLN A 268 -5.23 -13.13 39.10
N MET A 269 -4.47 -12.22 38.50
CA MET A 269 -3.01 -12.31 38.39
C MET A 269 -2.33 -11.66 39.60
N PRO A 270 -1.17 -12.17 40.05
CA PRO A 270 -0.51 -11.71 41.28
C PRO A 270 0.06 -10.29 41.12
N SER A 271 0.04 -9.52 42.21
CA SER A 271 0.70 -8.23 42.31
C SER A 271 2.22 -8.37 42.22
N GLN A 272 2.87 -7.59 41.34
CA GLN A 272 4.31 -7.41 41.29
C GLN A 272 4.73 -5.98 41.66
N PRO A 273 5.98 -5.79 42.15
CA PRO A 273 6.30 -4.77 43.13
C PRO A 273 6.50 -3.37 42.53
N GLN A 274 6.08 -2.37 43.31
CA GLN A 274 6.29 -0.95 43.05
C GLN A 274 7.78 -0.60 43.12
N TYR A 275 8.41 -0.36 41.97
CA TYR A 275 9.62 0.44 41.93
C TYR A 275 9.23 1.92 41.84
N ARG A 276 9.30 2.59 43.00
CA ARG A 276 9.34 4.06 43.06
C ARG A 276 10.67 4.50 42.45
N VAL A 277 10.61 5.25 41.37
CA VAL A 277 11.70 6.15 41.00
C VAL A 277 11.14 7.57 40.98
N LEU A 278 11.50 8.35 41.99
CA LEU A 278 11.29 9.80 42.00
C LEU A 278 12.28 10.40 41.01
N PHE A 279 11.79 11.23 40.08
CA PHE A 279 12.64 12.19 39.40
C PHE A 279 12.08 13.60 39.61
N ASP A 280 12.82 14.35 40.41
CA ASP A 280 12.61 15.77 40.68
C ASP A 280 13.62 16.59 39.87
N VAL A 281 13.07 17.60 39.17
CA VAL A 281 13.63 18.81 38.54
C VAL A 281 14.85 18.80 37.60
N GLY A 282 14.64 19.44 36.43
CA GLY A 282 15.49 20.57 36.03
C GLY A 282 16.10 20.55 34.62
N CYS A 283 15.34 20.91 33.58
CA CYS A 283 15.94 21.42 32.34
C CYS A 283 15.04 22.45 31.63
N PRO A 284 15.58 23.54 31.04
CA PRO A 284 14.79 24.70 30.60
C PRO A 284 13.89 24.40 29.39
N LEU A 285 12.65 24.87 29.49
CA LEU A 285 11.57 24.68 28.53
C LEU A 285 11.78 25.50 27.24
N ALA A 286 11.91 24.82 26.09
CA ALA A 286 11.55 25.42 24.81
C ALA A 286 10.05 25.21 24.61
N LYS A 287 9.28 26.31 24.51
CA LYS A 287 7.83 26.25 24.28
C LYS A 287 7.55 25.64 22.90
N VAL A 288 7.11 24.38 22.87
CA VAL A 288 6.54 23.77 21.67
C VAL A 288 5.08 24.23 21.58
N ASN A 289 4.71 24.91 20.50
CA ASN A 289 3.32 25.32 20.25
C ASN A 289 2.42 24.08 20.13
N ARG A 290 1.62 23.82 21.18
CA ARG A 290 0.62 22.75 21.20
C ARG A 290 -0.65 23.21 20.47
N PRO A 291 -1.29 22.37 19.65
CA PRO A 291 -2.61 22.68 19.09
C PRO A 291 -3.64 22.85 20.21
N SER A 292 -4.39 23.95 20.17
CA SER A 292 -5.32 24.43 21.20
C SER A 292 -6.63 23.63 21.35
N ASN A 293 -6.69 22.40 20.82
CA ASN A 293 -7.94 21.64 20.72
C ASN A 293 -7.90 20.26 21.40
N SER A 294 -7.24 20.12 22.55
CA SER A 294 -7.37 18.91 23.36
C SER A 294 -7.96 19.21 24.74
N ARG A 295 -9.30 19.33 24.80
CA ARG A 295 -10.08 19.38 26.04
C ARG A 295 -9.98 18.10 26.90
N TYR A 296 -9.17 17.12 26.49
CA TYR A 296 -8.95 15.85 27.21
C TYR A 296 -7.84 15.92 28.27
N PHE A 297 -6.95 16.91 28.22
CA PHE A 297 -5.76 16.99 29.11
C PHE A 297 -5.90 17.91 30.32
N ASP A 298 -7.05 18.58 30.51
CA ASP A 298 -7.26 19.55 31.60
C ASP A 298 -7.72 18.90 32.92
N SER A 299 -7.71 17.56 33.03
CA SER A 299 -8.02 16.88 34.30
C SER A 299 -6.84 17.00 35.26
N PRO A 300 -7.02 17.46 36.51
CA PRO A 300 -5.94 17.55 37.50
C PRO A 300 -5.37 16.17 37.90
N TYR A 301 -6.01 15.08 37.47
CA TYR A 301 -5.62 13.70 37.74
C TYR A 301 -5.07 12.96 36.51
N ALA A 302 -4.99 13.61 35.34
CA ALA A 302 -4.39 12.99 34.17
C ALA A 302 -2.87 12.88 34.36
N PRO A 303 -2.25 11.72 34.05
CA PRO A 303 -0.80 11.61 34.06
C PRO A 303 -0.21 12.63 33.09
N LYS A 304 0.95 13.20 33.44
CA LYS A 304 1.66 14.20 32.62
C LYS A 304 2.92 13.57 32.02
N VAL A 305 3.19 13.90 30.77
CA VAL A 305 4.44 13.56 30.06
C VAL A 305 5.26 14.83 29.86
N SER A 306 6.60 14.74 29.90
CA SER A 306 7.45 15.91 29.66
C SER A 306 7.31 16.43 28.22
N ASP A 307 7.55 17.74 28.01
CA ASP A 307 7.50 18.34 26.67
C ASP A 307 8.47 17.68 25.70
N LYS A 308 9.63 17.25 26.20
CA LYS A 308 10.67 16.60 25.40
C LYS A 308 10.23 15.19 24.99
N CYS A 309 9.72 14.39 25.92
CA CYS A 309 9.17 13.07 25.61
C CYS A 309 7.96 13.20 24.66
N TYR A 310 7.08 14.17 24.89
CA TYR A 310 5.98 14.46 23.98
C TYR A 310 6.44 14.79 22.57
N TRP A 311 7.46 15.63 22.41
CA TRP A 311 7.99 16.01 21.10
C TRP A 311 8.66 14.83 20.37
N ILE A 312 9.48 14.05 21.10
CA ILE A 312 10.13 12.84 20.57
C ILE A 312 9.08 11.85 20.05
N PHE A 313 8.02 11.62 20.84
CA PHE A 313 6.96 10.68 20.51
C PHE A 313 5.70 11.34 19.96
N TYR A 314 5.81 12.53 19.36
CA TYR A 314 4.65 13.29 18.90
C TYR A 314 3.76 12.49 17.94
N GLU A 315 4.37 11.74 17.01
CA GLU A 315 3.60 10.92 16.06
C GLU A 315 2.89 9.76 16.78
N TYR A 316 3.52 9.15 17.78
CA TYR A 316 2.90 8.11 18.59
C TYR A 316 1.65 8.62 19.33
N PHE A 317 1.72 9.84 19.88
CA PHE A 317 0.58 10.48 20.53
C PHE A 317 -0.51 10.91 19.54
N ALA A 318 -0.13 11.57 18.44
CA ALA A 318 -1.05 12.02 17.41
C ALA A 318 -1.77 10.86 16.70
N ASP A 319 -1.08 9.73 16.52
CA ASP A 319 -1.68 8.54 15.91
C ASP A 319 -2.68 7.87 16.84
N THR A 320 -2.42 7.84 18.16
CA THR A 320 -3.38 7.31 19.13
C THR A 320 -4.73 8.04 19.08
N GLU A 321 -4.74 9.36 18.84
CA GLU A 321 -5.97 10.15 18.65
C GLU A 321 -6.66 9.83 17.31
N LYS A 322 -5.89 9.67 16.22
CA LYS A 322 -6.42 9.33 14.88
C LYS A 322 -6.94 7.89 14.78
N MET A 323 -6.45 7.01 15.63
CA MET A 323 -6.69 5.56 15.61
C MET A 323 -7.92 5.13 16.43
N PHE A 324 -8.47 6.00 17.28
CA PHE A 324 -9.62 5.64 18.11
C PHE A 324 -10.83 5.25 17.24
N GLY A 325 -11.22 3.97 17.28
CA GLY A 325 -12.39 3.42 16.59
C GLY A 325 -12.19 2.85 15.18
N ARG A 326 -10.96 2.71 14.68
CA ARG A 326 -10.70 2.13 13.33
C ARG A 326 -10.36 0.63 13.40
N THR A 327 -11.06 -0.20 12.62
CA THR A 327 -10.75 -1.63 12.45
C THR A 327 -9.81 -1.85 11.25
N GLY A 328 -8.83 -2.75 11.37
CA GLY A 328 -7.88 -3.10 10.30
C GLY A 328 -6.50 -2.44 10.36
N TYR A 329 -6.11 -1.87 11.50
CA TYR A 329 -4.83 -1.17 11.66
C TYR A 329 -3.77 -2.05 12.33
N HIS A 330 -2.61 -2.23 11.70
CA HIS A 330 -1.52 -3.06 12.23
C HIS A 330 -0.70 -2.27 13.25
N VAL A 331 -1.15 -2.27 14.51
CA VAL A 331 -0.56 -1.53 15.63
C VAL A 331 0.96 -1.72 15.71
N GLY A 332 1.46 -2.95 15.53
CA GLY A 332 2.91 -3.22 15.58
C GLY A 332 3.75 -2.50 14.52
N ARG A 333 3.20 -2.24 13.32
CA ARG A 333 3.94 -1.57 12.23
C ARG A 333 4.11 -0.09 12.54
N VAL A 334 3.05 0.51 13.06
CA VAL A 334 2.99 1.95 13.32
C VAL A 334 3.76 2.29 14.58
N VAL A 335 3.67 1.45 15.62
CA VAL A 335 4.55 1.58 16.79
C VAL A 335 6.01 1.51 16.34
N HIS A 336 6.39 0.55 15.49
CA HIS A 336 7.77 0.45 15.01
C HIS A 336 8.23 1.69 14.19
N GLU A 337 7.40 2.20 13.28
CA GLU A 337 7.73 3.37 12.45
C GLU A 337 7.79 4.68 13.26
N THR A 338 6.87 4.85 14.23
CA THR A 338 6.83 6.02 15.12
C THR A 338 7.99 6.01 16.11
N LEU A 339 8.36 4.84 16.64
CA LEU A 339 9.57 4.68 17.46
C LEU A 339 10.83 5.02 16.66
N ARG A 340 10.97 4.49 15.43
CA ARG A 340 12.11 4.83 14.58
C ARG A 340 12.22 6.34 14.30
N THR A 341 11.08 6.99 14.03
CA THR A 341 11.04 8.44 13.80
C THR A 341 11.43 9.22 15.06
N GLY A 342 10.97 8.78 16.25
CA GLY A 342 11.36 9.36 17.53
C GLY A 342 12.85 9.17 17.82
N PHE A 343 13.41 8.01 17.49
CA PHE A 343 14.85 7.75 17.60
C PHE A 343 15.64 8.72 16.73
N ASP A 344 15.28 8.85 15.45
CA ASP A 344 15.94 9.77 14.53
C ASP A 344 15.87 11.23 15.04
N ARG A 345 14.73 11.67 15.60
CA ARG A 345 14.58 13.00 16.23
C ARG A 345 15.51 13.18 17.43
N CYS A 346 15.57 12.18 18.32
CA CYS A 346 16.45 12.20 19.49
C CYS A 346 17.93 12.28 19.09
N MET A 347 18.30 11.67 17.95
CA MET A 347 19.68 11.64 17.46
C MET A 347 20.12 12.95 16.77
N ILE A 348 19.18 13.79 16.31
CA ILE A 348 19.46 15.04 15.57
C ILE A 348 19.80 16.23 16.49
N GLU A 349 19.28 16.29 17.73
CA GLU A 349 19.37 17.49 18.59
C GLU A 349 20.68 17.69 19.38
N ALA A 350 21.61 16.73 19.37
CA ALA A 350 23.00 16.81 19.87
C ALA A 350 23.28 17.46 21.26
N LYS A 351 23.69 16.62 22.23
CA LYS A 351 24.96 16.76 22.99
C LYS A 351 25.30 15.56 23.87
N GLU A 352 24.36 14.65 24.11
CA GLU A 352 24.61 13.32 24.69
C GLU A 352 24.17 12.25 23.69
N ARG A 353 25.11 11.86 22.83
CA ARG A 353 24.91 10.83 21.81
C ARG A 353 25.00 9.45 22.47
N ASN A 354 23.96 9.00 23.14
CA ASN A 354 23.88 7.60 23.52
C ASN A 354 22.46 7.07 23.47
N LEU A 355 22.38 5.77 23.19
CA LEU A 355 21.16 4.99 23.24
C LEU A 355 20.45 5.15 24.61
N THR A 356 21.21 5.41 25.67
CA THR A 356 20.74 5.63 27.04
C THR A 356 19.72 6.77 27.13
N GLY A 357 19.97 7.92 26.51
CA GLY A 357 19.03 9.05 26.54
C GLY A 357 17.68 8.73 25.86
N TYR A 358 17.71 7.96 24.77
CA TYR A 358 16.48 7.51 24.11
C TYR A 358 15.74 6.44 24.92
N ILE A 359 16.48 5.52 25.56
CA ILE A 359 15.91 4.51 26.48
C ILE A 359 15.20 5.19 27.64
N MET A 360 15.78 6.23 28.25
CA MET A 360 15.12 6.98 29.33
C MET A 360 13.77 7.56 28.89
N HIS A 361 13.67 8.09 27.67
CA HIS A 361 12.41 8.60 27.14
C HIS A 361 11.41 7.47 26.80
N LEU A 362 11.88 6.29 26.38
CA LEU A 362 11.01 5.11 26.21
C LEU A 362 10.44 4.63 27.55
N GLU A 363 11.23 4.64 28.61
CA GLU A 363 10.79 4.30 29.96
C GLU A 363 9.75 5.29 30.48
N GLU A 364 9.94 6.60 30.25
CA GLU A 364 8.96 7.64 30.55
C GLU A 364 7.64 7.42 29.78
N LEU A 365 7.71 7.11 28.48
CA LEU A 365 6.55 6.79 27.65
C LEU A 365 5.81 5.53 28.14
N HIS A 366 6.55 4.51 28.56
CA HIS A 366 5.99 3.27 29.11
C HIS A 366 5.25 3.55 30.41
N HIS A 367 5.87 4.29 31.34
CA HIS A 367 5.25 4.69 32.61
C HIS A 367 3.95 5.48 32.38
N TYR A 368 3.96 6.41 31.43
CA TYR A 368 2.77 7.17 31.04
C TYR A 368 1.66 6.26 30.50
N SER A 369 2.00 5.30 29.64
CA SER A 369 1.05 4.35 29.04
C SER A 369 0.38 3.44 30.08
N VAL A 370 1.15 2.98 31.07
CA VAL A 370 0.63 2.21 32.22
C VAL A 370 -0.32 3.08 33.04
N SER A 371 0.11 4.29 33.42
CA SER A 371 -0.68 5.22 34.23
C SER A 371 -2.00 5.61 33.55
N ARG A 372 -1.98 5.82 32.24
CA ARG A 372 -3.19 6.10 31.44
C ARG A 372 -4.14 4.92 31.43
N SER A 373 -3.62 3.69 31.32
CA SER A 373 -4.44 2.48 31.33
C SER A 373 -5.13 2.28 32.69
N GLU A 374 -4.42 2.52 33.79
CA GLU A 374 -5.01 2.51 35.14
C GLU A 374 -6.09 3.58 35.31
N TRP A 375 -5.85 4.80 34.81
CA TRP A 375 -6.84 5.86 34.83
C TRP A 375 -8.12 5.49 34.05
N LEU A 376 -7.97 4.91 32.85
CA LEU A 376 -9.09 4.42 32.05
C LEU A 376 -9.87 3.31 32.76
N HIS A 377 -9.17 2.38 33.42
CA HIS A 377 -9.82 1.34 34.23
C HIS A 377 -10.64 1.93 35.39
N ARG A 378 -10.09 2.94 36.10
CA ARG A 378 -10.83 3.65 37.15
C ARG A 378 -12.05 4.40 36.60
N MET A 379 -11.93 5.02 35.43
CA MET A 379 -13.03 5.71 34.77
C MET A 379 -14.14 4.72 34.36
N LEU A 380 -13.77 3.58 33.77
CA LEU A 380 -14.72 2.52 33.40
C LEU A 380 -15.44 1.97 34.63
N TYR A 381 -14.73 1.75 35.73
CA TYR A 381 -15.34 1.34 37.00
C TYR A 381 -16.34 2.38 37.53
N TYR A 382 -16.02 3.67 37.41
CA TYR A 382 -16.93 4.74 37.79
C TYR A 382 -18.18 4.79 36.90
N LEU A 383 -18.03 4.63 35.58
CA LEU A 383 -19.13 4.58 34.62
C LEU A 383 -20.04 3.36 34.85
N ASP A 384 -19.48 2.18 35.13
CA ASP A 384 -20.24 0.97 35.48
C ASP A 384 -21.03 1.16 36.79
N LYS A 385 -20.44 1.83 37.79
CA LYS A 385 -21.18 2.19 39.01
C LYS A 385 -22.32 3.18 38.77
N GLN A 386 -22.16 4.14 37.86
CA GLN A 386 -23.22 5.08 37.52
C GLN A 386 -24.37 4.43 36.72
N GLN A 387 -24.12 3.35 35.98
CA GLN A 387 -25.19 2.60 35.32
C GLN A 387 -25.99 1.69 36.25
N LYS A 388 -25.46 1.40 37.46
CA LYS A 388 -26.06 0.51 38.46
C LYS A 388 -26.79 1.24 39.60
N MET A 389 -26.73 2.58 39.60
CA MET A 389 -27.59 3.47 40.40
C MET A 389 -28.72 3.97 39.52
#